data_AF-A0A285VK45-F1
#
_entry.id   AF-A0A285VK45-F1
#
_cell.length_a   1.000
_cell.length_b   1.000
_cell.length_c   1.000
_cell.angle_alpha   90.00
_cell.angle_beta   90.00
_cell.angle_gamma   90.00
#
_symmetry.space_group_name_H-M   'P 1'
#
loop_
_entity.id
_entity.type
_entity.pdbx_description
1 polymer ?
#
loop_
_entity_poly.entity_id
_entity_poly.type
_entity_poly.pdbx_seq_one_letter_code
_entity_poly.pdbx_strand_id
1 'polypeptide(L)'
;MRLQAWHVIVLIVAFILLFGWKNLPNAARSLGESMRVFKTEVDQMKDENAARKDRAPGEPPLPGAGERTDDTYRDTAAEEYRRLEGRPDGRTDDGDPRA
;
A
#
# COMPACT_ATOMS: atom_id res chain seq x y z
N MET A 1 2.69 -36.08 19.74
CA MET A 1 2.33 -34.87 20.53
C MET A 1 1.33 -34.07 19.71
N ARG A 2 0.03 -34.14 20.04
CA ARG A 2 -0.99 -33.48 19.22
C ARG A 2 -1.02 -32.01 19.62
N LEU A 3 -0.77 -31.11 18.67
CA LEU A 3 -0.97 -29.68 18.84
C LEU A 3 -2.47 -29.45 19.07
N GLN A 4 -2.90 -29.60 20.31
CA GLN A 4 -4.25 -29.27 20.71
C GLN A 4 -4.41 -27.76 20.51
N ALA A 5 -5.50 -27.36 19.84
CA ALA A 5 -5.85 -25.97 19.55
C ALA A 5 -5.68 -25.02 20.75
N TRP A 6 -5.73 -25.57 21.97
CA TRP A 6 -5.39 -24.91 23.22
C TRP A 6 -4.03 -24.17 23.23
N HIS A 7 -2.98 -24.74 22.64
CA HIS A 7 -1.66 -24.10 22.64
C HIS A 7 -1.63 -22.82 21.82
N VAL A 8 -2.38 -22.78 20.71
CA VAL A 8 -2.49 -21.59 19.85
C VAL A 8 -3.17 -20.46 20.61
N ILE A 9 -4.22 -20.76 21.39
CA ILE A 9 -4.92 -19.79 22.22
C ILE A 9 -3.96 -19.17 23.25
N VAL A 10 -3.17 -20.00 23.95
CA VAL A 10 -2.19 -19.52 24.92
C VAL A 10 -1.14 -18.62 24.26
N LEU A 11 -0.69 -18.98 23.06
CA LEU A 11 0.29 -18.20 22.29
C LEU A 11 -0.26 -16.82 21.89
N ILE A 12 -1.51 -16.77 21.42
CA ILE A 12 -2.18 -15.50 21.07
C ILE A 12 -2.34 -14.63 22.30
N VAL A 13 -2.77 -15.20 23.44
CA VAL A 13 -2.91 -14.46 24.70
C VAL A 13 -1.56 -13.90 25.15
N ALA A 14 -0.50 -14.71 25.11
CA ALA A 14 0.86 -14.26 25.42
C ALA A 14 1.30 -13.12 24.49
N PHE A 15 1.05 -13.25 23.18
CA PHE A 15 1.39 -12.23 22.19
C PHE A 15 0.67 -10.90 22.45
N ILE A 16 -0.62 -10.94 22.81
CA ILE A 16 -1.41 -9.76 23.19
C ILE A 16 -0.88 -9.12 24.48
N LEU A 17 -0.42 -9.90 25.45
CA LEU A 17 0.18 -9.39 26.69
C LEU A 17 1.53 -8.69 26.43
N LEU A 18 2.36 -9.27 25.55
CA LEU A 18 3.69 -8.75 25.21
C LEU A 18 3.63 -7.50 24.32
N PHE A 19 2.81 -7.55 23.26
CA PHE A 19 2.71 -6.46 22.28
C PHE A 19 1.63 -5.43 22.63
N GLY A 20 0.63 -5.81 23.44
CA GLY A 20 -0.53 -4.98 23.75
C GLY A 20 -1.65 -5.11 22.73
N TRP A 21 -2.90 -5.06 23.21
CA TRP A 21 -4.13 -5.21 22.42
C TRP A 21 -4.29 -4.17 21.29
N LYS A 22 -3.69 -2.98 21.41
CA LYS A 22 -3.74 -1.92 20.37
C LYS A 22 -2.72 -2.13 19.25
N ASN A 23 -1.65 -2.89 19.47
CA ASN A 23 -0.57 -3.06 18.50
C ASN A 23 -0.80 -4.23 17.54
N LEU A 24 -1.53 -5.27 17.96
CA LEU A 24 -1.94 -6.35 17.05
C LEU A 24 -2.72 -5.87 15.82
N PRO A 25 -3.81 -5.08 15.94
CA PRO A 25 -4.59 -4.66 14.77
C PRO A 25 -3.82 -3.71 13.86
N ASN A 26 -2.98 -2.83 14.43
CA ASN A 26 -2.17 -1.90 13.64
C ASN A 26 -1.06 -2.61 12.87
N ALA A 27 -0.38 -3.58 13.49
CA ALA A 27 0.64 -4.40 12.82
C ALA A 27 0.01 -5.30 11.75
N ALA A 28 -1.14 -5.93 12.03
CA ALA A 28 -1.83 -6.75 11.04
C ALA A 28 -2.34 -5.92 9.84
N ARG A 29 -2.82 -4.69 10.05
CA ARG A 29 -3.24 -3.80 8.95
C ARG A 29 -2.09 -3.42 8.03
N SER A 30 -0.98 -2.96 8.58
CA SER A 30 0.20 -2.59 7.77
C SER A 30 0.80 -3.79 7.04
N LEU A 31 0.93 -4.93 7.71
CA LEU A 31 1.38 -6.18 7.07
C LEU A 31 0.40 -6.67 6.00
N GLY A 32 -0.91 -6.53 6.22
CA GLY A 32 -1.95 -6.89 5.26
C GLY A 32 -1.92 -6.03 4.00
N GLU A 33 -1.60 -4.74 4.13
CA GLU A 33 -1.45 -3.82 3.01
C GLU A 33 -0.25 -4.21 2.12
N SER A 34 0.91 -4.49 2.72
CA SER A 34 2.09 -4.98 1.99
C SER A 34 1.84 -6.34 1.34
N MET A 35 1.11 -7.25 2.01
CA MET A 35 0.72 -8.54 1.44
C MET A 35 -0.22 -8.40 0.23
N ARG A 36 -1.07 -7.37 0.18
CA ARG A 36 -1.98 -7.15 -0.96
C ARG A 36 -1.23 -6.77 -2.23
N VAL A 37 -0.21 -5.92 -2.09
CA VAL A 37 0.69 -5.54 -3.19
C VAL A 37 1.46 -6.77 -3.66
N PHE A 38 2.11 -7.46 -2.72
CA PHE A 38 2.85 -8.68 -3.02
C PHE A 38 1.99 -9.75 -3.68
N LYS A 39 0.73 -9.94 -3.23
CA LYS A 39 -0.21 -10.88 -3.86
C LYS A 39 -0.51 -10.50 -5.31
N THR A 40 -0.74 -9.21 -5.58
CA THR A 40 -1.06 -8.74 -6.93
C THR A 40 0.12 -8.95 -7.89
N GLU A 41 1.33 -8.69 -7.41
CA GLU A 41 2.54 -8.88 -8.20
C GLU A 41 2.84 -10.37 -8.45
N VAL A 42 2.62 -11.22 -7.44
CA VAL A 42 2.74 -12.69 -7.60
C VAL A 42 1.63 -13.28 -8.48
N ASP A 43 0.40 -12.76 -8.42
CA ASP A 43 -0.69 -13.15 -9.33
C ASP A 43 -0.35 -12.77 -10.77
N GLN A 44 0.14 -11.55 -11.01
CA GLN A 44 0.61 -11.16 -12.34
C GLN A 44 1.69 -12.09 -12.87
N MET A 45 2.68 -12.47 -12.06
CA MET A 45 3.71 -13.42 -12.48
C MET A 45 3.13 -14.80 -12.83
N LYS A 46 2.09 -15.25 -12.12
CA LYS A 46 1.39 -16.51 -12.42
C LYS A 46 0.58 -16.40 -13.71
N ASP A 47 -0.17 -15.32 -13.87
CA ASP A 47 -1.01 -15.06 -15.02
C ASP A 47 -0.18 -14.81 -16.28
N GLU A 48 0.96 -14.13 -16.18
CA GLU A 48 1.93 -13.97 -17.27
C GLU A 48 2.56 -15.31 -17.69
N ASN A 49 2.78 -16.22 -16.74
CA ASN A 49 3.31 -17.55 -17.03
C ASN A 49 2.25 -18.42 -17.74
N ALA A 50 0.99 -18.32 -17.31
CA ALA A 50 -0.14 -18.94 -18.00
C ALA A 50 -0.37 -18.33 -19.39
N ALA A 51 -0.37 -16.99 -19.50
CA ALA A 51 -0.53 -16.27 -20.76
C ALA A 51 0.64 -16.49 -21.71
N ARG A 52 1.90 -16.59 -21.24
CA ARG A 52 3.04 -16.97 -22.09
C ARG A 52 2.89 -18.35 -22.71
N LYS A 53 2.11 -19.24 -22.11
CA LYS A 53 1.84 -20.58 -22.64
C LYS A 53 0.84 -20.56 -23.79
N ASP A 54 -0.03 -19.56 -23.86
CA ASP A 54 -1.11 -19.42 -24.85
C ASP A 54 -0.95 -18.22 -25.81
N ARG A 55 0.05 -17.34 -25.62
CA ARG A 55 0.19 -16.07 -26.37
C ARG A 55 1.25 -16.16 -27.47
N ALA A 56 0.85 -15.85 -28.71
CA ALA A 56 1.76 -15.60 -29.81
C ALA A 56 2.54 -14.28 -29.60
N PRO A 57 3.78 -14.14 -30.12
CA PRO A 57 4.59 -12.94 -29.90
C PRO A 57 3.94 -11.69 -30.50
N GLY A 58 3.65 -10.67 -29.69
CA GLY A 58 3.31 -9.32 -30.18
C GLY A 58 2.10 -8.62 -29.55
N GLU A 59 1.34 -9.25 -28.65
CA GLU A 59 0.09 -8.65 -28.17
C GLU A 59 0.30 -7.73 -26.94
N PRO A 60 -0.12 -6.44 -26.97
CA PRO A 60 0.07 -5.50 -25.85
C PRO A 60 -0.72 -5.90 -24.59
N PRO A 61 -0.27 -5.54 -23.37
CA PRO A 61 -1.04 -5.76 -22.15
C PRO A 61 -2.33 -4.92 -22.16
N LEU A 62 -3.47 -5.52 -21.80
CA LEU A 62 -4.75 -4.81 -21.64
C LEU A 62 -4.68 -3.87 -20.43
N PRO A 63 -5.08 -2.60 -20.57
CA PRO A 63 -5.12 -1.65 -19.46
C PRO A 63 -6.30 -1.99 -18.54
N GLY A 64 -6.01 -2.34 -17.28
CA GLY A 64 -7.07 -2.64 -16.28
C GLY A 64 -6.60 -3.32 -14.99
N ALA A 65 -5.32 -3.66 -14.85
CA ALA A 65 -4.81 -4.36 -13.67
C ALA A 65 -4.26 -3.46 -12.54
N GLY A 66 -4.15 -2.14 -12.76
CA GLY A 66 -3.41 -1.22 -11.87
C GLY A 66 -4.22 -0.21 -11.06
N GLU A 67 -5.54 -0.11 -11.24
CA GLU A 67 -6.32 1.04 -10.71
C GLU A 67 -6.39 1.11 -9.17
N ARG A 68 -6.32 -0.02 -8.45
CA ARG A 68 -6.54 -0.04 -6.98
C ARG A 68 -5.36 0.46 -6.13
N THR A 69 -4.17 0.62 -6.70
CA THR A 69 -3.02 1.27 -6.04
C THR A 69 -2.95 2.76 -6.36
N ASP A 70 -3.53 3.16 -7.50
CA ASP A 70 -3.61 4.54 -7.93
C ASP A 70 -4.53 5.35 -7.02
N ASP A 71 -5.63 4.77 -6.55
CA ASP A 71 -6.59 5.44 -5.66
C ASP A 71 -5.95 5.95 -4.35
N THR A 72 -5.12 5.15 -3.67
CA THR A 72 -4.45 5.55 -2.42
C THR A 72 -3.31 6.56 -2.67
N TYR A 73 -2.58 6.41 -3.78
CA TYR A 73 -1.55 7.37 -4.17
C TYR A 73 -2.17 8.74 -4.54
N ARG A 74 -3.27 8.71 -5.29
CA ARG A 74 -4.02 9.90 -5.71
C ARG A 74 -4.67 10.62 -4.53
N ASP A 75 -5.16 9.89 -3.53
CA ASP A 75 -5.75 10.47 -2.32
C ASP A 75 -4.70 11.31 -1.54
N THR A 76 -3.51 10.74 -1.32
CA THR A 76 -2.41 11.45 -0.64
C THR A 76 -1.88 12.65 -1.42
N ALA A 77 -1.71 12.50 -2.74
CA ALA A 77 -1.24 13.59 -3.60
C ALA A 77 -2.26 14.74 -3.68
N ALA A 78 -3.56 14.44 -3.79
CA ALA A 78 -4.61 15.43 -3.85
C ALA A 78 -4.72 16.25 -2.55
N GLU A 79 -4.49 15.62 -1.39
CA GLU A 79 -4.41 16.32 -0.10
C GLU A 79 -3.19 17.24 0.00
N GLU A 80 -2.04 16.82 -0.53
CA GLU A 80 -0.82 17.62 -0.55
C GLU A 80 -0.98 18.87 -1.42
N TYR A 81 -1.53 18.75 -2.64
CA TYR A 81 -1.83 19.91 -3.50
C TYR A 81 -2.78 20.89 -2.85
N ARG A 82 -3.87 20.41 -2.22
CA ARG A 82 -4.82 21.28 -1.51
C ARG A 82 -4.18 21.98 -0.31
N ARG A 83 -3.25 21.31 0.38
CA ARG A 83 -2.49 21.89 1.50
C ARG A 83 -1.49 22.95 1.01
N LEU A 84 -0.88 22.76 -0.15
CA LEU A 84 0.01 23.73 -0.78
C LEU A 84 -0.77 24.94 -1.30
N GLU A 85 -1.93 24.72 -1.90
CA GLU A 85 -2.82 25.77 -2.43
C GLU A 85 -3.50 26.57 -1.30
N GLY A 86 -3.78 25.94 -0.16
CA GLY A 86 -4.32 26.61 1.03
C GLY A 86 -3.30 27.41 1.84
N ARG A 87 -2.04 27.50 1.39
CA ARG A 87 -0.98 28.26 2.06
C ARG A 87 -0.93 29.65 1.40
N PRO A 88 -1.53 30.71 1.99
CA PRO A 88 -1.40 32.05 1.46
C PRO A 88 0.08 32.42 1.48
N ASP A 89 0.60 32.48 0.27
CA ASP A 89 1.90 32.90 -0.21
C ASP A 89 2.36 34.17 0.52
N GLY A 90 3.02 33.93 1.64
CA GLY A 90 3.73 34.95 2.38
C GLY A 90 4.95 35.41 1.60
N ARG A 91 4.79 36.55 0.92
CA ARG A 91 5.77 37.63 0.82
C ARG A 91 7.18 37.22 0.35
N THR A 92 7.43 37.35 -0.94
CA THR A 92 8.68 37.90 -1.49
C THR A 92 8.28 39.24 -2.12
N ASP A 93 8.09 40.30 -1.34
CA ASP A 93 9.07 41.41 -1.21
C ASP A 93 10.04 41.50 -2.39
N ASP A 94 9.49 41.84 -3.56
CA ASP A 94 10.25 42.37 -4.69
C ASP A 94 10.81 43.75 -4.30
N GLY A 95 11.96 43.74 -3.64
CA GLY A 95 12.77 44.94 -3.45
C GLY A 95 13.38 45.39 -4.77
N ASP A 96 12.62 46.16 -5.55
CA ASP A 96 13.07 46.94 -6.71
C ASP A 96 14.18 47.92 -6.28
N PRO A 97 15.46 47.72 -6.66
CA PRO A 97 16.48 48.73 -6.48
C PRO A 97 16.51 49.57 -7.76
N ARG A 98 15.66 50.59 -7.81
CA ARG A 98 15.95 51.76 -8.64
C ARG A 98 17.18 52.48 -8.07
N ALA A 99 18.32 52.34 -8.72
CA ALA A 99 19.44 53.29 -8.71
C ALA A 99 20.33 53.07 -9.93
#